data_AF-A0A542Y2H7-F1
#
_entry.id   AF-A0A542Y2H7-F1
#
_cell.length_a   1.000
_cell.length_b   1.000
_cell.length_c   1.000
_cell.angle_alpha   90.00
_cell.angle_beta   90.00
_cell.angle_gamma   90.00
#
_symmetry.space_group_name_H-M   'P 1'
#
loop_
_entity.id
_entity.type
_entity.pdbx_description
1 polymer ?
#
loop_
_entity_poly.entity_id
_entity_poly.type
_entity_poly.pdbx_seq_one_letter_code
_entity_poly.pdbx_strand_id
1 'polypeptide(L)'
;MVETRARRTAAIVAGAATLMLTLSSCSLIEGPTPVTPERPQIEEPAEPAVFVPGGTAEDNLPFFGQVLREYAAGEQPVQGQPIVDALAAGGFAKTDMQVSFDQSKTGLAADSIYVAVRAGESCLIGQVAAEERGATAEVAAAVGPERNVCLIGQTRPIDW
;
A
#
# COMPACT_ATOMS: atom_id res chain seq x y z
N MET A 1 38.90 -19.32 -56.26
CA MET A 1 38.51 -19.76 -54.89
C MET A 1 38.91 -18.76 -53.80
N VAL A 2 39.93 -17.92 -53.99
CA VAL A 2 40.41 -16.93 -53.00
C VAL A 2 39.51 -15.68 -52.90
N GLU A 3 39.02 -15.14 -54.02
CA GLU A 3 38.16 -13.93 -54.02
C GLU A 3 36.80 -14.12 -53.32
N THR A 4 36.23 -15.32 -53.41
CA THR A 4 34.93 -15.65 -52.79
C THR A 4 35.03 -15.73 -51.26
N ARG A 5 36.23 -16.01 -50.73
CA ARG A 5 36.50 -16.07 -49.28
C ARG A 5 36.66 -14.65 -48.71
N ALA A 6 37.37 -13.77 -49.42
CA ALA A 6 37.59 -12.37 -49.04
C ALA A 6 36.29 -11.54 -49.00
N ARG A 7 35.37 -11.76 -49.96
CA ARG A 7 34.05 -11.10 -49.96
C ARG A 7 33.15 -11.55 -48.81
N ARG A 8 33.27 -12.81 -48.37
CA ARG A 8 32.50 -13.33 -47.23
C ARG A 8 33.01 -12.80 -45.89
N THR A 9 34.32 -12.69 -45.69
CA THR A 9 34.88 -12.07 -44.48
C THR A 9 34.57 -10.59 -44.38
N ALA A 10 34.63 -9.83 -45.48
CA ALA A 10 34.26 -8.41 -45.48
C ALA A 10 32.78 -8.18 -45.09
N ALA A 11 31.87 -9.02 -45.58
CA ALA A 11 30.44 -8.93 -45.24
C ALA A 11 30.17 -9.25 -43.75
N ILE A 12 30.89 -10.22 -43.17
CA ILE A 12 30.75 -10.58 -41.75
C ILE A 12 31.27 -9.46 -40.84
N VAL A 13 32.42 -8.86 -41.18
CA VAL A 13 32.98 -7.76 -40.38
C VAL A 13 32.10 -6.51 -40.46
N ALA A 14 31.58 -6.19 -41.65
CA ALA A 14 30.66 -5.07 -41.81
C ALA A 14 29.35 -5.28 -41.02
N GLY A 15 28.79 -6.49 -41.04
CA GLY A 15 27.58 -6.84 -40.28
C GLY A 15 27.77 -6.83 -38.77
N ALA A 16 28.94 -7.27 -38.29
CA ALA A 16 29.27 -7.21 -36.86
C ALA A 16 29.44 -5.76 -36.38
N ALA A 17 30.04 -4.88 -37.18
CA ALA A 17 30.20 -3.48 -36.84
C ALA A 17 28.86 -2.74 -36.78
N THR A 18 27.96 -2.93 -37.76
CA THR A 18 26.62 -2.33 -37.70
C THR A 18 25.77 -2.86 -36.53
N LEU A 19 25.90 -4.15 -36.20
CA LEU A 19 25.22 -4.71 -35.03
C LEU A 19 25.74 -4.10 -33.71
N MET A 20 27.05 -3.89 -33.56
CA MET A 20 27.59 -3.25 -32.35
C MET A 20 27.15 -1.78 -32.20
N LEU A 21 27.01 -1.04 -33.32
CA LEU A 21 26.52 0.34 -33.26
C LEU A 21 25.03 0.46 -32.91
N THR A 22 24.20 -0.54 -33.24
CA THR A 22 22.76 -0.50 -32.90
C THR A 22 22.46 -0.88 -31.45
N LEU A 23 23.33 -1.63 -30.78
CA LEU A 23 23.13 -2.01 -29.37
C LEU A 23 23.52 -0.92 -28.37
N SER A 24 24.31 0.09 -28.76
CA SER A 24 24.79 1.15 -27.86
C SER A 24 23.93 2.42 -27.82
N SER A 25 22.77 2.46 -28.50
CA SER A 25 22.01 3.70 -28.66
C SER A 25 21.16 4.10 -27.45
N CYS A 26 20.86 3.19 -26.52
CA CYS A 26 19.94 3.48 -25.41
C CYS A 26 20.59 4.11 -24.17
N SER A 27 21.93 4.20 -24.08
CA SER A 27 22.62 4.76 -22.91
C SER A 27 22.98 6.24 -23.02
N LEU A 28 22.69 6.89 -24.15
CA LEU A 28 22.96 8.33 -24.37
C LEU A 28 21.73 9.22 -24.15
N ILE A 29 20.59 8.64 -23.78
CA ILE A 29 19.39 9.38 -23.43
C ILE A 29 19.46 9.67 -21.93
N GLU A 30 19.97 10.86 -21.58
CA GLU A 30 19.77 11.45 -20.27
C GLU A 30 18.26 11.66 -20.10
N GLY A 31 17.61 10.76 -19.35
CA GLY A 31 16.18 10.86 -19.07
C GLY A 31 15.88 12.11 -18.22
N PRO A 32 14.63 12.60 -18.21
CA PRO A 32 14.26 13.68 -17.30
C PRO A 32 14.57 13.25 -15.87
N THR A 33 15.28 14.10 -15.11
CA THR A 33 15.47 13.90 -13.67
C THR A 33 14.10 13.80 -12.99
N PRO A 34 13.80 12.70 -12.26
CA PRO A 34 12.56 12.59 -11.51
C PRO A 34 12.47 13.74 -10.51
N VAL A 35 11.44 14.56 -10.64
CA VAL A 35 11.10 15.56 -9.61
C VAL A 35 10.25 14.83 -8.58
N THR A 36 10.69 14.79 -7.33
CA THR A 36 9.84 14.27 -6.24
C THR A 36 8.74 15.30 -5.99
N PRO A 37 7.46 14.97 -6.21
CA PRO A 37 6.38 15.90 -5.88
C PRO A 37 6.36 16.14 -4.36
N GLU A 38 6.15 17.40 -3.97
CA GLU A 38 5.96 17.76 -2.57
C GLU A 38 4.74 16.99 -2.02
N ARG A 39 4.91 16.32 -0.88
CA ARG A 39 3.80 15.60 -0.23
C ARG A 39 2.75 16.64 0.19
N PRO A 40 1.48 16.50 -0.24
CA PRO A 40 0.41 17.37 0.25
C PRO A 40 0.40 17.36 1.77
N GLN A 41 0.43 18.53 2.39
CA GLN A 41 0.25 18.64 3.83
C GLN A 41 -1.21 18.30 4.13
N ILE A 42 -1.42 17.32 5.01
CA ILE A 42 -2.74 16.98 5.51
C ILE A 42 -3.12 18.09 6.49
N GLU A 43 -4.07 18.94 6.13
CA GLU A 43 -4.63 19.93 7.06
C GLU A 43 -5.31 19.18 8.21
N GLU A 44 -4.84 19.44 9.43
CA GLU A 44 -5.43 18.90 10.64
C GLU A 44 -6.80 19.59 10.85
N PRO A 45 -7.91 18.85 10.85
CA PRO A 45 -9.22 19.43 11.06
C PRO A 45 -9.29 20.17 12.41
N ALA A 46 -9.84 21.39 12.42
CA ALA A 46 -9.87 22.25 13.60
C ALA A 46 -10.78 21.72 14.74
N GLU A 47 -11.62 20.73 14.46
CA GLU A 47 -12.48 20.05 15.44
C GLU A 47 -12.22 18.54 15.39
N PRO A 48 -12.20 17.85 16.55
CA PRO A 48 -12.05 16.40 16.57
C PRO A 48 -13.22 15.75 15.83
N ALA A 49 -12.90 14.85 14.90
CA ALA A 49 -13.90 14.07 14.21
C ALA A 49 -14.70 13.23 15.21
N VAL A 50 -15.95 12.95 14.87
CA VAL A 50 -16.88 12.22 15.72
C VAL A 50 -17.38 11.01 14.96
N PHE A 51 -17.47 9.87 15.65
CA PHE A 51 -18.09 8.67 15.11
C PHE A 51 -19.56 8.91 14.78
N VAL A 52 -20.01 8.46 13.61
CA VAL A 52 -21.40 8.53 13.16
C VAL A 52 -21.99 7.11 13.16
N PRO A 53 -22.76 6.73 14.20
CA PRO A 53 -23.39 5.41 14.27
C PRO A 53 -24.31 5.15 13.08
N GLY A 54 -24.08 4.05 12.37
CA GLY A 54 -24.84 3.70 11.17
C GLY A 54 -24.57 4.59 9.94
N GLY A 55 -23.57 5.47 10.01
CA GLY A 55 -23.10 6.27 8.87
C GLY A 55 -22.39 5.44 7.81
N THR A 56 -22.15 6.07 6.67
CA THR A 56 -21.38 5.48 5.56
C THR A 56 -19.89 5.38 5.89
N ALA A 57 -19.11 4.73 5.02
CA ALA A 57 -17.65 4.74 5.13
C ALA A 57 -17.11 6.17 5.00
N GLU A 58 -17.65 6.96 4.08
CA GLU A 58 -17.28 8.35 3.85
C GLU A 58 -17.57 9.22 5.08
N ASP A 59 -18.73 9.03 5.73
CA ASP A 59 -19.09 9.78 6.95
C ASP A 59 -18.11 9.50 8.10
N ASN A 60 -17.62 8.27 8.20
CA ASN A 60 -16.75 7.83 9.29
C ASN A 60 -15.24 7.88 8.97
N LEU A 61 -14.85 8.18 7.72
CA LEU A 61 -13.43 8.26 7.32
C LEU A 61 -12.61 9.25 8.17
N PRO A 62 -13.10 10.48 8.46
CA PRO A 62 -12.34 11.41 9.28
C PRO A 62 -12.07 10.87 10.70
N PHE A 63 -13.07 10.25 11.32
CA PHE A 63 -12.97 9.68 12.66
C PHE A 63 -12.08 8.44 12.69
N PHE A 64 -12.28 7.51 11.75
CA PHE A 64 -11.43 6.33 11.60
C PHE A 64 -9.95 6.70 11.43
N GLY A 65 -9.65 7.66 10.54
CA GLY A 65 -8.30 8.16 10.35
C GLY A 65 -7.73 8.84 11.60
N GLN A 66 -8.55 9.58 12.35
CA GLN A 66 -8.12 10.19 13.61
C GLN A 66 -7.73 9.12 14.65
N VAL A 67 -8.56 8.11 14.88
CA VAL A 67 -8.26 7.02 15.82
C VAL A 67 -6.95 6.32 15.47
N LEU A 68 -6.69 6.07 14.19
CA LEU A 68 -5.44 5.44 13.76
C LEU A 68 -4.22 6.34 13.96
N ARG A 69 -4.34 7.65 13.69
CA ARG A 69 -3.24 8.61 13.91
C ARG A 69 -2.93 8.76 15.40
N GLU A 70 -3.96 8.88 16.24
CA GLU A 70 -3.82 8.93 17.70
C GLU A 70 -3.18 7.64 18.24
N TYR A 71 -3.63 6.49 17.74
CA TYR A 71 -3.04 5.20 18.08
C TYR A 71 -1.55 5.14 17.70
N ALA A 72 -1.23 5.51 16.46
CA ALA A 72 0.13 5.44 15.93
C ALA A 72 1.11 6.34 16.73
N ALA A 73 0.64 7.52 17.15
CA ALA A 73 1.38 8.46 17.98
C ALA A 73 1.57 7.99 19.44
N GLY A 74 0.79 7.03 19.91
CA GLY A 74 0.89 6.47 21.27
C GLY A 74 2.05 5.48 21.44
N GLU A 75 2.24 4.94 22.64
CA GLU A 75 3.33 3.99 22.93
C GLU A 75 2.95 2.51 22.72
N GLN A 76 1.67 2.22 22.46
CA GLN A 76 1.18 0.86 22.25
C GLN A 76 1.89 0.18 21.07
N PRO A 77 2.07 -1.15 21.12
CA PRO A 77 2.75 -1.87 20.04
C PRO A 77 1.91 -1.82 18.76
N VAL A 78 2.52 -1.57 17.61
CA VAL A 78 1.84 -1.62 16.31
C VAL A 78 1.57 -3.07 15.93
N GLN A 79 0.48 -3.61 16.47
CA GLN A 79 0.00 -4.98 16.28
C GLN A 79 -1.52 -4.96 16.08
N GLY A 80 -2.04 -5.95 15.38
CA GLY A 80 -3.43 -6.00 14.94
C GLY A 80 -4.43 -5.95 16.10
N GLN A 81 -4.18 -6.68 17.19
CA GLN A 81 -5.10 -6.69 18.34
C GLN A 81 -5.30 -5.30 18.97
N PRO A 82 -4.24 -4.62 19.44
CA PRO A 82 -4.43 -3.31 20.07
C PRO A 82 -4.94 -2.22 19.11
N ILE A 83 -4.66 -2.30 17.81
CA ILE A 83 -5.29 -1.40 16.80
C ILE A 83 -6.80 -1.65 16.71
N VAL A 84 -7.21 -2.92 16.59
CA VAL A 84 -8.62 -3.32 16.56
C VAL A 84 -9.33 -2.93 17.85
N ASP A 85 -8.70 -3.09 19.01
CA ASP A 85 -9.28 -2.70 20.29
C ASP A 85 -9.45 -1.18 20.41
N ALA A 86 -8.53 -0.37 19.86
CA ALA A 86 -8.66 1.07 19.78
C ALA A 86 -9.85 1.50 18.88
N LEU A 87 -10.01 0.86 17.73
CA LEU A 87 -11.18 1.10 16.86
C LEU A 87 -12.49 0.66 17.53
N ALA A 88 -12.48 -0.47 18.24
CA ALA A 88 -13.64 -0.96 18.96
C ALA A 88 -14.04 -0.01 20.11
N ALA A 89 -13.07 0.56 20.82
CA ALA A 89 -13.32 1.60 21.82
C ALA A 89 -13.92 2.87 21.21
N GLY A 90 -13.60 3.18 19.95
CA GLY A 90 -14.20 4.26 19.16
C GLY A 90 -15.63 3.96 18.66
N GLY A 91 -16.14 2.74 18.83
CA GLY A 91 -17.51 2.36 18.47
C GLY A 91 -17.66 1.50 17.22
N PHE A 92 -16.57 1.16 16.52
CA PHE A 92 -16.62 0.25 15.38
C PHE A 92 -16.81 -1.20 15.85
N ALA A 93 -17.66 -1.97 15.16
CA ALA A 93 -17.93 -3.36 15.53
C ALA A 93 -16.80 -4.30 15.07
N LYS A 94 -16.23 -5.11 15.99
CA LYS A 94 -15.20 -6.12 15.66
C LYS A 94 -15.65 -7.11 14.59
N THR A 95 -16.95 -7.40 14.50
CA THR A 95 -17.53 -8.31 13.49
C THR A 95 -17.43 -7.78 12.07
N ASP A 96 -17.27 -6.46 11.90
CA ASP A 96 -17.06 -5.82 10.61
C ASP A 96 -15.58 -5.53 10.33
N MET A 97 -14.68 -5.93 11.25
CA MET A 97 -13.25 -5.67 11.13
C MET A 97 -12.49 -6.79 10.44
N GLN A 98 -11.43 -6.39 9.74
CA GLN A 98 -10.42 -7.26 9.16
C GLN A 98 -9.05 -6.69 9.52
N VAL A 99 -8.08 -7.55 9.83
CA VAL A 99 -6.73 -7.11 10.17
C VAL A 99 -5.69 -8.05 9.59
N SER A 100 -4.54 -7.51 9.18
CA SER A 100 -3.41 -8.30 8.71
C SER A 100 -2.76 -9.09 9.86
N PHE A 101 -1.88 -10.02 9.51
CA PHE A 101 -1.05 -10.71 10.50
C PHE A 101 0.06 -9.79 11.03
N ASP A 102 0.44 -10.00 12.30
CA ASP A 102 1.49 -9.23 12.97
C ASP A 102 2.91 -9.64 12.54
N GLN A 103 3.03 -10.81 11.90
CA GLN A 103 4.29 -11.38 11.46
C GLN A 103 4.16 -12.02 10.08
N SER A 104 5.27 -12.01 9.34
CA SER A 104 5.43 -12.76 8.11
C SER A 104 5.46 -14.28 8.37
N LYS A 105 5.37 -15.09 7.32
CA LYS A 105 5.51 -16.55 7.42
C LYS A 105 6.91 -17.00 7.90
N THR A 106 7.91 -16.13 7.84
CA THR A 106 9.26 -16.38 8.35
C THR A 106 9.46 -15.87 9.78
N GLY A 107 8.42 -15.34 10.44
CA GLY A 107 8.47 -14.88 11.82
C GLY A 107 9.08 -13.49 12.01
N LEU A 108 9.13 -12.67 10.95
CA LEU A 108 9.52 -11.27 11.06
C LEU A 108 8.30 -10.43 11.42
N ALA A 109 8.45 -9.46 12.32
CA ALA A 109 7.40 -8.48 12.59
C ALA A 109 6.99 -7.75 11.30
N ALA A 110 5.71 -7.43 11.17
CA ALA A 110 5.21 -6.68 10.05
C ALA A 110 5.62 -5.20 10.16
N ASP A 111 6.18 -4.64 9.08
CA ASP A 111 6.55 -3.21 9.01
C ASP A 111 5.32 -2.30 9.01
N SER A 112 4.17 -2.85 8.63
CA SER A 112 2.88 -2.17 8.67
C SER A 112 1.76 -3.16 8.99
N ILE A 113 0.80 -2.69 9.78
CA ILE A 113 -0.44 -3.41 10.03
C ILE A 113 -1.54 -2.75 9.21
N TYR A 114 -2.23 -3.56 8.41
CA TYR A 114 -3.44 -3.15 7.71
C TYR A 114 -4.66 -3.54 8.53
N VAL A 115 -5.57 -2.61 8.70
CA VAL A 115 -6.85 -2.81 9.37
C VAL A 115 -7.96 -2.26 8.49
N ALA A 116 -9.11 -2.91 8.46
CA ALA A 116 -10.27 -2.39 7.76
C ALA A 116 -11.54 -2.57 8.59
N VAL A 117 -12.50 -1.66 8.40
CA VAL A 117 -13.86 -1.76 8.93
C VAL A 117 -14.83 -1.69 7.75
N ARG A 118 -15.71 -2.68 7.63
CA ARG A 118 -16.75 -2.68 6.62
C ARG A 118 -17.92 -1.78 7.06
N ALA A 119 -18.41 -0.96 6.14
CA ALA A 119 -19.61 -0.14 6.29
C ALA A 119 -20.47 -0.28 5.03
N GLY A 120 -21.49 -1.14 5.10
CA GLY A 120 -22.30 -1.50 3.93
C GLY A 120 -21.49 -2.23 2.87
N GLU A 121 -21.46 -1.69 1.65
CA GLU A 121 -20.66 -2.20 0.52
C GLU A 121 -19.29 -1.50 0.36
N SER A 122 -18.94 -0.63 1.32
CA SER A 122 -17.67 0.08 1.36
C SER A 122 -16.83 -0.37 2.56
N CYS A 123 -15.55 -0.07 2.51
CA CYS A 123 -14.57 -0.37 3.54
C CYS A 123 -13.78 0.89 3.86
N LEU A 124 -13.66 1.17 5.16
CA LEU A 124 -12.61 2.01 5.70
C LEU A 124 -11.34 1.16 5.77
N ILE A 125 -10.29 1.52 5.07
CA ILE A 125 -9.01 0.81 5.06
C ILE A 125 -7.96 1.72 5.68
N GLY A 126 -7.22 1.19 6.65
CA GLY A 126 -6.16 1.88 7.33
C GLY A 126 -4.86 1.11 7.28
N GLN A 127 -3.75 1.84 7.26
CA GLN A 127 -2.41 1.30 7.41
C GLN A 127 -1.72 2.03 8.56
N VAL A 128 -1.11 1.28 9.47
CA VAL A 128 -0.28 1.82 10.56
C VAL A 128 1.14 1.30 10.40
N ALA A 129 2.09 2.21 10.17
CA ALA A 129 3.50 1.89 10.01
C ALA A 129 4.20 1.75 11.38
N ALA A 130 4.91 0.64 11.57
CA ALA A 130 5.51 0.29 12.86
C ALA A 130 6.70 1.19 13.23
N GLU A 131 7.59 1.47 12.29
CA GLU A 131 8.80 2.26 12.54
C GLU A 131 8.52 3.76 12.54
N GLU A 132 7.87 4.26 11.48
CA GLU A 132 7.60 5.70 11.29
C GLU A 132 6.49 6.22 12.21
N ARG A 133 5.72 5.32 12.85
CA ARG A 133 4.55 5.66 13.66
C ARG A 133 3.53 6.55 12.94
N GLY A 134 3.44 6.39 11.62
CA GLY A 134 2.46 7.05 10.77
C GLY A 134 1.22 6.18 10.54
N ALA A 135 0.08 6.83 10.30
CA ALA A 135 -1.13 6.16 9.87
C ALA A 135 -1.78 6.85 8.68
N THR A 136 -2.30 6.06 7.75
CA THR A 136 -3.12 6.50 6.63
C THR A 136 -4.46 5.80 6.65
N ALA A 137 -5.47 6.44 6.07
CA ALA A 137 -6.82 5.90 5.96
C ALA A 137 -7.44 6.32 4.63
N GLU A 138 -8.21 5.41 4.03
CA GLU A 138 -8.95 5.65 2.79
C GLU A 138 -10.26 4.84 2.77
N VAL A 139 -11.15 5.20 1.84
CA VAL A 139 -12.35 4.42 1.55
C VAL A 139 -12.16 3.67 0.24
N ALA A 140 -12.54 2.40 0.25
CA ALA A 140 -12.57 1.56 -0.95
C ALA A 140 -13.86 0.74 -1.00
N ALA A 141 -14.25 0.28 -2.19
CA ALA A 141 -15.37 -0.63 -2.32
C ALA A 141 -15.01 -2.03 -1.79
N ALA A 142 -15.94 -2.66 -1.08
CA ALA A 142 -15.77 -4.06 -0.66
C ALA A 142 -15.77 -4.98 -1.89
N VAL A 143 -14.89 -5.98 -1.85
CA VAL A 143 -14.71 -6.94 -2.93
C VAL A 143 -15.41 -8.27 -2.65
N GLY A 144 -15.47 -9.12 -3.67
CA GLY A 144 -16.16 -10.40 -3.63
C GLY A 144 -17.66 -10.30 -3.93
N PRO A 145 -18.33 -11.46 -4.16
CA PRO A 145 -19.75 -11.50 -4.50
C PRO A 145 -20.65 -11.02 -3.35
N GLU A 146 -20.21 -11.23 -2.11
CA GLU A 146 -20.96 -10.88 -0.90
C GLU A 146 -20.61 -9.48 -0.35
N ARG A 147 -19.70 -8.74 -1.01
CA ARG A 147 -19.27 -7.39 -0.59
C ARG A 147 -18.82 -7.34 0.87
N ASN A 148 -18.09 -8.37 1.31
CA ASN A 148 -17.62 -8.53 2.68
C ASN A 148 -16.10 -8.60 2.81
N VAL A 149 -15.35 -8.55 1.71
CA VAL A 149 -13.88 -8.57 1.75
C VAL A 149 -13.36 -7.14 1.65
N CYS A 150 -12.64 -6.68 2.66
CA CYS A 150 -12.01 -5.36 2.67
C CYS A 150 -10.50 -5.45 2.46
N LEU A 151 -9.85 -6.45 3.06
CA LEU A 151 -8.43 -6.71 2.86
C LEU A 151 -8.26 -7.92 1.93
N ILE A 152 -7.58 -7.72 0.81
CA ILE A 152 -7.34 -8.80 -0.15
C ILE A 152 -6.24 -9.72 0.40
N GLY A 153 -6.58 -11.01 0.55
CA GLY A 153 -5.67 -12.04 1.05
C GLY A 153 -6.23 -12.74 2.29
N GLN A 154 -5.34 -13.42 3.02
CA GLN A 154 -5.70 -14.00 4.32
C GLN A 154 -5.52 -12.95 5.42
N THR A 155 -6.56 -12.74 6.21
CA THR A 155 -6.54 -11.89 7.39
C THR A 155 -6.40 -12.73 8.65
N ARG A 156 -5.93 -12.10 9.73
CA ARG A 156 -5.90 -12.73 11.05
C ARG A 156 -7.34 -12.81 11.58
N PRO A 157 -7.81 -13.98 12.05
CA PRO A 157 -9.10 -14.09 12.72
C PRO A 157 -9.16 -13.16 13.95
N ILE A 158 -10.32 -12.53 14.15
CA ILE A 158 -10.60 -11.69 15.32
C ILE A 158 -11.45 -12.50 16.30
N ASP A 159 -10.78 -13.23 17.21
CA ASP A 159 -11.38 -14.22 18.12
C ASP A 159 -11.23 -13.87 19.62
N TRP A 160 -10.90 -12.62 19.93
CA TRP A 160 -10.71 -12.10 21.29
C TRP A 160 -11.76 -11.05 21.72
#